data_AF-A0A2K1EJZ6-F1
#
_entry.id   AF-A0A2K1EJZ6-F1
#
_cell.length_a   1.000
_cell.length_b   1.000
_cell.length_c   1.000
_cell.angle_alpha   90.00
_cell.angle_beta   90.00
_cell.angle_gamma   90.00
#
_symmetry.space_group_name_H-M   'P 1'
#
loop_
_entity.id
_entity.type
_entity.pdbx_description
1 polymer ?
#
loop_
_entity_poly.entity_id
_entity_poly.type
_entity_poly.pdbx_seq_one_letter_code
_entity_poly.pdbx_strand_id
1 'polypeptide(L)'
;MYKKGVAALSLQKQYTLGELYSLADQCSHDYPATLARKIELLTEVQILLGRKAAEAVRDYKKKYAERKRVYAEAYIAAKNLREQRAELAVIELRIQEADAEADKVRWNNAVESNDQVINSLKYSLKVLLAEFGNNASGTR
;
A
#
# COMPACT_ATOMS: atom_id res chain seq x y z
N MET A 1 38.43 -3.92 -29.37
CA MET A 1 38.56 -3.27 -28.05
C MET A 1 37.16 -3.01 -27.52
N TYR A 2 36.73 -3.73 -26.49
CA TYR A 2 35.42 -3.57 -25.84
C TYR A 2 35.64 -3.50 -24.33
N LYS A 3 34.68 -2.84 -23.64
CA LYS A 3 34.52 -2.65 -22.17
C LYS A 3 35.13 -1.33 -21.68
N LYS A 4 34.45 -0.49 -20.89
CA LYS A 4 33.29 -0.67 -20.00
C LYS A 4 32.79 0.74 -19.67
N GLY A 5 31.49 1.00 -19.83
CA GLY A 5 30.90 2.29 -19.49
C GLY A 5 29.48 2.14 -18.95
N VAL A 6 29.25 1.15 -18.08
CA VAL A 6 28.00 1.04 -17.32
C VAL A 6 28.30 0.36 -15.99
N ALA A 7 28.20 1.09 -14.88
CA ALA A 7 27.72 0.62 -13.57
C ALA A 7 28.11 1.63 -12.48
N ALA A 8 27.32 2.69 -12.35
CA ALA A 8 27.16 3.39 -11.09
C ALA A 8 25.67 3.67 -10.88
N LEU A 9 24.85 2.60 -10.89
CA LEU A 9 23.59 2.65 -10.15
C LEU A 9 23.99 2.49 -8.69
N SER A 10 23.80 3.54 -7.89
CA SER A 10 23.95 3.46 -6.45
C SER A 10 23.04 2.34 -5.93
N LEU A 11 23.61 1.41 -5.18
CA LEU A 11 22.86 0.45 -4.37
C LEU A 11 22.19 1.24 -3.23
N GLN A 12 21.08 1.91 -3.52
CA GLN A 12 20.23 2.49 -2.49
C GLN A 12 19.65 1.33 -1.68
N LYS A 13 19.92 1.29 -0.37
CA LYS A 13 19.39 0.27 0.53
C LYS A 13 17.85 0.27 0.41
N GLN A 14 17.29 -0.87 0.03
CA GLN A 14 15.84 -1.02 -0.07
C GLN A 14 15.30 -1.36 1.32
N TYR A 15 14.58 -0.43 1.93
CA TYR A 15 13.94 -0.63 3.23
C TYR A 15 12.64 -1.41 3.09
N THR A 16 12.34 -2.23 4.09
CA THR A 16 11.02 -2.84 4.28
C THR A 16 10.02 -1.83 4.84
N LEU A 17 8.73 -2.15 4.73
CA LEU A 17 7.66 -1.34 5.30
C LEU A 17 7.85 -1.09 6.80
N GLY A 18 8.21 -2.13 7.56
CA GLY A 18 8.41 -2.03 9.01
C GLY A 18 9.62 -1.18 9.39
N GLU A 19 10.72 -1.27 8.63
CA GLU A 19 11.88 -0.41 8.84
C GLU A 19 11.55 1.06 8.58
N LEU A 20 10.81 1.37 7.51
CA LEU A 20 10.42 2.74 7.19
C LEU A 20 9.50 3.34 8.26
N TYR A 21 8.51 2.60 8.75
CA TYR A 21 7.67 3.06 9.87
C TYR A 21 8.51 3.29 11.13
N SER A 22 9.42 2.36 11.46
CA SER A 22 10.29 2.50 12.63
C SER A 22 11.19 3.75 12.54
N LEU A 23 11.71 4.06 11.35
CA LEU A 23 12.48 5.28 11.12
C LEU A 23 11.60 6.54 11.21
N ALA A 24 10.37 6.48 10.70
CA ALA A 24 9.43 7.59 10.78
C ALA A 24 9.01 7.89 12.24
N ASP A 25 8.91 6.85 13.08
CA ASP A 25 8.57 6.99 14.49
C ASP A 25 9.70 7.60 15.33
N GLN A 26 10.95 7.44 14.90
CA GLN A 26 12.11 8.08 15.52
C GLN A 26 12.21 9.58 15.23
N CYS A 27 11.47 10.09 14.24
CA CYS A 27 11.50 11.51 13.89
C CYS A 27 10.65 12.35 14.85
N SER A 28 11.26 13.37 15.47
CA SER A 28 10.55 14.33 16.33
C SER A 28 9.57 15.19 15.51
N HIS A 29 8.44 15.54 16.16
CA HIS A 29 7.43 16.47 15.63
C HIS A 29 7.75 17.94 15.88
N ASP A 30 8.71 18.23 16.76
CA ASP A 30 8.91 19.58 17.32
C ASP A 30 9.88 20.43 16.48
N TYR A 31 10.64 19.79 15.59
CA TYR A 31 11.60 20.45 14.73
C TYR A 31 11.21 20.32 13.26
N PRO A 32 11.17 21.42 12.48
CA PRO A 32 10.75 21.38 11.07
C PRO A 32 11.53 20.37 10.22
N ALA A 33 12.84 20.27 10.42
CA ALA A 33 13.70 19.37 9.65
C ALA A 33 13.37 17.88 9.91
N THR A 34 13.14 17.50 11.17
CA THR A 34 12.81 16.10 11.52
C THR A 34 11.39 15.75 11.11
N LEU A 35 10.46 16.68 11.23
CA LEU A 35 9.09 16.50 10.74
C LEU A 35 9.03 16.36 9.22
N ALA A 36 9.80 17.15 8.48
CA ALA A 36 9.95 16.99 7.03
C ALA A 36 10.53 15.61 6.69
N ARG A 37 11.57 15.16 7.41
CA ARG A 37 12.13 13.82 7.22
C ARG A 37 11.11 12.71 7.50
N LYS A 38 10.26 12.86 8.51
CA LYS A 38 9.14 11.93 8.78
C LYS A 38 8.20 11.82 7.57
N ILE A 39 7.84 12.95 6.97
CA ILE A 39 6.97 13.01 5.78
C ILE A 39 7.63 12.28 4.60
N GLU A 40 8.93 12.45 4.38
CA GLU A 40 9.67 11.73 3.32
C GLU A 40 9.60 10.21 3.51
N LEU A 41 9.89 9.74 4.73
CA LEU A 41 9.84 8.31 5.06
C LEU A 41 8.44 7.72 4.87
N LEU A 42 7.39 8.42 5.30
CA LEU A 42 6.01 7.99 5.10
C LEU A 42 5.59 8.07 3.62
N THR A 43 6.22 8.94 2.82
CA THR A 43 6.02 8.96 1.36
C THR A 43 6.66 7.73 0.70
N GLU A 44 7.81 7.26 1.17
CA GLU A 44 8.39 5.99 0.72
C GLU A 44 7.48 4.80 1.11
N VAL A 45 6.91 4.82 2.32
CA VAL A 45 5.87 3.86 2.74
C VAL A 45 4.67 3.89 1.79
N GLN A 46 4.18 5.07 1.39
CA GLN A 46 3.05 5.23 0.49
C GLN A 46 3.26 4.47 -0.83
N ILE A 47 4.48 4.52 -1.38
CA ILE A 47 4.83 3.81 -2.61
C ILE A 47 4.73 2.29 -2.42
N LEU A 48 5.24 1.77 -1.30
CA LEU A 48 5.17 0.34 -1.00
C LEU A 48 3.72 -0.13 -0.76
N LEU A 49 2.93 0.66 -0.03
CA LEU A 49 1.51 0.38 0.19
C LEU A 49 0.73 0.38 -1.13
N GLY A 50 0.98 1.35 -2.01
CA GLY A 50 0.33 1.42 -3.33
C GLY A 50 0.61 0.19 -4.20
N ARG A 51 1.85 -0.32 -4.17
CA ARG A 51 2.21 -1.58 -4.87
C ARG A 51 1.46 -2.78 -4.30
N LYS A 52 1.43 -2.92 -2.97
CA LYS A 52 0.71 -4.00 -2.29
C LYS A 52 -0.80 -3.96 -2.55
N ALA A 53 -1.40 -2.76 -2.55
CA ALA A 53 -2.80 -2.58 -2.89
C ALA A 53 -3.10 -3.03 -4.33
N ALA A 54 -2.25 -2.65 -5.29
CA ALA A 54 -2.40 -3.06 -6.69
C ALA A 54 -2.26 -4.58 -6.88
N GLU A 55 -1.33 -5.21 -6.16
CA GLU A 55 -1.16 -6.68 -6.14
C GLU A 55 -2.40 -7.37 -5.57
N ALA A 56 -2.92 -6.91 -4.43
CA ALA A 56 -4.11 -7.48 -3.80
C ALA A 56 -5.36 -7.33 -4.69
N VAL A 57 -5.53 -6.19 -5.37
CA VAL A 57 -6.60 -5.99 -6.36
C VAL A 57 -6.47 -7.01 -7.50
N ARG A 58 -5.26 -7.23 -8.02
CA ARG A 58 -5.00 -8.20 -9.09
C ARG A 58 -5.35 -9.62 -8.65
N ASP A 59 -4.94 -10.02 -7.45
CA ASP A 59 -5.15 -11.38 -6.96
C ASP A 59 -6.63 -11.65 -6.67
N TYR A 60 -7.35 -10.70 -6.05
CA TYR A 60 -8.80 -10.75 -5.93
C TYR A 60 -9.48 -10.93 -7.29
N LYS A 61 -9.11 -10.13 -8.30
CA LYS A 61 -9.72 -10.22 -9.63
C LYS A 61 -9.43 -11.54 -10.34
N LYS A 62 -8.25 -12.13 -10.14
CA LYS A 62 -7.93 -13.47 -10.64
C LYS A 62 -8.82 -14.53 -9.99
N LYS A 63 -8.96 -14.51 -8.66
CA LYS A 63 -9.81 -15.46 -7.92
C LYS A 63 -11.29 -15.33 -8.27
N TYR A 64 -11.78 -14.10 -8.39
CA TYR A 64 -13.12 -13.82 -8.90
C TYR A 64 -13.36 -14.45 -10.29
N ALA A 65 -12.44 -14.23 -11.23
CA ALA A 65 -12.56 -14.77 -12.59
C ALA A 65 -12.47 -16.30 -12.61
N GLU A 66 -11.55 -16.88 -11.85
CA GLU A 66 -11.41 -18.33 -11.69
C GLU A 66 -12.69 -18.97 -11.17
N ARG A 67 -13.28 -18.41 -10.11
CA ARG A 67 -14.56 -18.88 -9.57
C ARG A 67 -15.67 -18.85 -10.62
N LYS A 68 -15.80 -17.74 -11.36
CA LYS A 68 -16.84 -17.61 -12.40
C LYS A 68 -16.65 -18.64 -13.52
N ARG A 69 -15.40 -18.93 -13.89
CA ARG A 69 -15.06 -19.97 -14.87
C ARG A 69 -15.46 -21.36 -14.37
N VAL A 70 -15.01 -21.75 -13.17
CA VAL A 70 -15.29 -23.08 -12.60
C VAL A 70 -16.78 -23.31 -12.38
N TYR A 71 -17.51 -22.28 -11.92
CA TYR A 71 -18.96 -22.33 -11.82
C TYR A 71 -19.60 -22.65 -13.18
N ALA A 72 -19.23 -21.91 -14.23
CA ALA A 72 -19.79 -22.10 -15.56
C ALA A 72 -19.46 -23.48 -16.15
N GLU A 73 -18.23 -23.95 -15.98
CA GLU A 73 -17.79 -25.28 -16.40
C GLU A 73 -18.61 -26.38 -15.72
N ALA A 74 -18.78 -26.30 -14.39
CA ALA A 74 -19.58 -27.25 -13.63
C ALA A 74 -21.07 -27.22 -14.01
N TYR A 75 -21.61 -26.02 -14.26
CA TYR A 75 -23.00 -25.85 -14.69
C TYR A 75 -23.27 -26.50 -16.05
N ILE A 76 -22.38 -26.28 -17.03
CA ILE A 76 -22.48 -26.84 -18.38
C ILE A 76 -22.33 -28.37 -18.33
N ALA A 77 -21.41 -28.88 -17.52
CA ALA A 77 -21.16 -30.32 -17.41
C ALA A 77 -22.29 -31.10 -16.71
N ALA A 78 -23.12 -30.44 -15.91
CA ALA A 78 -24.15 -31.10 -15.12
C ALA A 78 -25.38 -31.53 -15.94
N LYS A 79 -25.78 -32.81 -15.79
CA LYS A 79 -26.98 -33.37 -16.45
C LYS A 79 -28.29 -32.96 -15.78
N ASN A 80 -28.29 -32.87 -14.45
CA ASN A 80 -29.41 -32.43 -13.60
C ASN A 80 -28.86 -31.67 -12.40
N LEU A 81 -29.72 -30.90 -11.70
CA LEU A 81 -29.33 -30.08 -10.54
C LEU A 81 -28.13 -29.15 -10.85
N ARG A 82 -28.16 -28.50 -12.01
CA ARG A 82 -27.02 -27.76 -12.57
C ARG A 82 -26.52 -26.67 -11.64
N GLU A 83 -27.45 -25.87 -11.10
CA GLU A 83 -27.13 -24.77 -10.17
C GLU A 83 -26.50 -25.31 -8.89
N GLN A 84 -27.12 -26.31 -8.26
CA GLN A 84 -26.64 -26.87 -7.00
C GLN A 84 -25.23 -27.46 -7.16
N ARG A 85 -24.98 -28.18 -8.26
CA ARG A 85 -23.66 -28.76 -8.53
C ARG A 85 -22.61 -27.70 -8.84
N ALA A 86 -22.96 -26.65 -9.57
CA ALA A 86 -22.06 -25.55 -9.85
C ALA A 86 -21.71 -24.74 -8.59
N GLU A 87 -22.69 -24.51 -7.73
CA GLU A 87 -22.53 -23.85 -6.43
C GLU A 87 -21.59 -24.65 -5.50
N LEU A 88 -21.79 -25.98 -5.40
CA LEU A 88 -20.91 -26.86 -4.63
C LEU A 88 -19.48 -26.86 -5.16
N ALA A 89 -19.30 -26.81 -6.49
CA ALA A 89 -17.98 -26.83 -7.14
C ALA A 89 -17.12 -25.60 -6.84
N VAL A 90 -17.71 -24.50 -6.34
CA VAL A 90 -16.99 -23.23 -6.12
C VAL A 90 -16.89 -22.80 -4.66
N ILE A 91 -17.29 -23.65 -3.70
CA ILE A 91 -17.26 -23.29 -2.26
C ILE A 91 -15.87 -22.83 -1.83
N GLU A 92 -14.84 -23.63 -2.09
CA GLU A 92 -13.46 -23.28 -1.71
C GLU A 92 -12.97 -22.02 -2.44
N LEU A 93 -13.35 -21.83 -3.70
CA LEU A 93 -13.00 -20.63 -4.46
C LEU A 93 -13.68 -19.37 -3.91
N ARG A 94 -14.89 -19.49 -3.35
CA ARG A 94 -15.57 -18.37 -2.67
C ARG A 94 -14.87 -17.97 -1.39
N ILE A 95 -14.39 -18.94 -0.61
CA ILE A 95 -13.63 -18.66 0.61
C ILE A 95 -12.33 -17.94 0.25
N GLN A 96 -11.57 -18.47 -0.71
CA GLN A 96 -10.33 -17.84 -1.21
C GLN A 96 -10.55 -16.44 -1.78
N GLU A 97 -11.66 -16.22 -2.51
CA GLU A 97 -12.02 -14.89 -3.00
C GLU A 97 -12.35 -13.93 -1.86
N ALA A 98 -13.05 -14.37 -0.82
CA ALA A 98 -13.37 -13.56 0.35
C ALA A 98 -12.09 -13.14 1.10
N ASP A 99 -11.13 -14.05 1.27
CA ASP A 99 -9.83 -13.74 1.87
C ASP A 99 -9.05 -12.72 1.02
N ALA A 100 -9.03 -12.91 -0.31
CA ALA A 100 -8.38 -11.97 -1.22
C ALA A 100 -9.08 -10.59 -1.25
N GLU A 101 -10.40 -10.55 -1.07
CA GLU A 101 -11.15 -9.32 -0.93
C GLU A 101 -10.83 -8.59 0.38
N ALA A 102 -10.76 -9.31 1.50
CA ALA A 102 -10.36 -8.75 2.77
C ALA A 102 -8.95 -8.14 2.68
N ASP A 103 -8.03 -8.82 2.01
CA ASP A 103 -6.67 -8.32 1.77
C ASP A 103 -6.66 -7.06 0.88
N LYS A 104 -7.43 -7.05 -0.20
CA LYS A 104 -7.63 -5.87 -1.05
C LYS A 104 -8.10 -4.68 -0.22
N VAL A 105 -9.12 -4.87 0.62
CA VAL A 105 -9.65 -3.81 1.49
C VAL A 105 -8.60 -3.36 2.50
N ARG A 106 -7.90 -4.29 3.16
CA ARG A 106 -6.82 -3.98 4.11
C ARG A 106 -5.77 -3.05 3.51
N TRP A 107 -5.26 -3.37 2.31
CA TRP A 107 -4.21 -2.58 1.69
C TRP A 107 -4.71 -1.23 1.17
N ASN A 108 -5.93 -1.15 0.64
CA ASN A 108 -6.54 0.12 0.26
C ASN A 108 -6.71 1.06 1.47
N ASN A 109 -7.21 0.53 2.59
CA ASN A 109 -7.37 1.30 3.81
C ASN A 109 -6.01 1.78 4.37
N ALA A 110 -4.96 0.96 4.25
CA ALA A 110 -3.61 1.36 4.64
C ALA A 110 -3.07 2.52 3.78
N VAL A 111 -3.28 2.47 2.45
CA VAL A 111 -2.92 3.55 1.52
C VAL A 111 -3.63 4.85 1.88
N GLU A 112 -4.94 4.78 2.13
CA GLU A 112 -5.76 5.94 2.49
C GLU A 112 -5.34 6.53 3.84
N SER A 113 -5.17 5.67 4.85
CA SER A 113 -4.76 6.10 6.19
C SER A 113 -3.38 6.77 6.18
N ASN A 114 -2.41 6.21 5.46
CA ASN A 114 -1.07 6.79 5.39
C ASN A 114 -1.07 8.13 4.62
N ASP A 115 -1.89 8.29 3.59
CA ASP A 115 -2.08 9.58 2.91
C ASP A 115 -2.68 10.65 3.86
N GLN A 116 -3.69 10.28 4.63
CA GLN A 116 -4.29 11.16 5.65
C GLN A 116 -3.26 11.59 6.69
N VAL A 117 -2.42 10.67 7.17
CA VAL A 117 -1.31 10.98 8.09
C VAL A 117 -0.35 11.97 7.42
N ILE A 118 0.16 11.68 6.23
CA ILE A 118 1.06 12.57 5.49
C ILE A 118 0.46 13.98 5.36
N ASN A 119 -0.81 14.07 5.00
CA ASN A 119 -1.48 15.36 4.82
C ASN A 119 -1.62 16.12 6.13
N SER A 120 -1.97 15.45 7.23
CA SER A 120 -1.96 16.04 8.57
C SER A 120 -0.58 16.59 8.94
N LEU A 121 0.48 15.81 8.72
CA LEU A 121 1.86 16.24 8.99
C LEU A 121 2.29 17.45 8.15
N LYS A 122 1.88 17.52 6.88
CA LYS A 122 2.13 18.71 6.04
C LYS A 122 1.48 19.96 6.62
N TYR A 123 0.28 19.86 7.20
CA TYR A 123 -0.35 20.99 7.89
C TYR A 123 0.42 21.36 9.16
N SER A 124 0.79 20.38 9.99
CA SER A 124 1.60 20.62 11.20
C SER A 124 2.93 21.30 10.86
N LEU A 125 3.61 20.87 9.79
CA LEU A 125 4.86 21.48 9.34
C LEU A 125 4.69 22.95 8.94
N LYS A 126 3.59 23.30 8.27
CA LYS A 126 3.30 24.69 7.91
C LYS A 126 3.12 25.58 9.15
N VAL A 127 2.40 25.09 10.15
CA VAL A 127 2.21 25.81 11.43
C VAL A 127 3.56 25.97 12.14
N LEU A 128 4.32 24.89 12.27
CA LEU A 128 5.62 24.88 12.94
C LEU A 128 6.60 25.86 12.28
N LEU A 129 6.67 25.90 10.94
CA LEU A 129 7.50 26.86 10.23
C LEU A 129 7.09 28.32 10.50
N ALA A 130 5.80 28.60 10.62
CA ALA A 130 5.31 29.94 10.97
C ALA A 130 5.71 30.33 12.40
N GLU A 131 5.58 29.42 13.36
CA GLU A 131 5.99 29.64 14.75
C GLU A 131 7.50 29.89 14.87
N PHE A 132 8.32 29.07 14.21
CA PHE A 132 9.77 29.26 14.16
C PHE A 132 10.16 30.59 13.49
N GLY A 133 9.48 30.96 12.41
CA GLY A 133 9.70 32.23 11.72
C GLY A 133 9.32 33.46 12.57
N ASN A 134 8.22 33.37 13.33
CA ASN A 134 7.77 34.44 14.24
C ASN A 134 8.69 34.59 15.46
N ASN A 135 9.23 33.49 15.99
CA ASN A 135 10.17 33.55 17.10
C ASN A 135 11.52 34.18 16.70
N ALA A 136 11.95 34.01 15.44
CA ALA A 136 13.17 34.62 14.91
C ALA A 136 13.03 36.14 14.65
N SER A 137 11.81 36.64 14.44
CA SER A 137 11.54 38.07 14.18
C SER A 137 11.23 38.87 15.45
N GLY A 138 10.86 38.20 16.56
CA GLY A 138 10.58 38.82 17.86
C GLY A 138 11.81 39.14 18.74
N THR A 139 13.04 38.88 18.27
CA THR A 139 14.29 39.17 19.01
C THR A 139 15.00 40.46 18.53
N ARG A 140 14.27 41.43 17.96
CA ARG A 140 14.83 42.73 17.57
C ARG A 140 14.28 43.87 18.42
#